data_AF-F9UDI6-F1
#
_entry.id   AF-F9UDI6-F1
#
_cell.length_a   1.000
_cell.length_b   1.000
_cell.length_c   1.000
_cell.angle_alpha   90.00
_cell.angle_beta   90.00
_cell.angle_gamma   90.00
#
_symmetry.space_group_name_H-M   'P 1'
#
loop_
_entity.id
_entity.type
_entity.pdbx_description
1 polymer ?
#
loop_
_entity_poly.entity_id
_entity_poly.type
_entity_poly.pdbx_seq_one_letter_code
_entity_poly.pdbx_strand_id
1 'polypeptide(L)'
;MLNKTKRMFTSLLPVDPDRTGACNRCGACCKLPYPCPFLRFDDQGLSSCAVYVLRPPSCRKYPRVASEQLTPQECGFSFPAVEEDARDVIGLDPATDSR
;
A
#
# COMPACT_ATOMS: atom_id res chain seq x y z
N MET A 1 -4.67 11.55 -13.28
CA MET A 1 -4.08 10.36 -13.94
C MET A 1 -2.65 10.06 -13.50
N LEU A 2 -1.85 11.07 -13.15
CA LEU A 2 -0.44 10.98 -12.72
C LEU A 2 -0.16 9.87 -11.67
N ASN A 3 -1.04 9.72 -10.67
CA ASN A 3 -0.86 8.75 -9.58
C ASN A 3 -1.00 7.27 -10.02
N LYS A 4 -1.82 6.98 -11.04
CA LYS A 4 -2.01 5.61 -11.56
C LYS A 4 -0.77 5.15 -12.31
N THR A 5 -0.26 6.02 -13.18
CA THR A 5 0.96 5.81 -13.96
C THR A 5 2.18 5.71 -13.04
N LYS A 6 2.29 6.60 -12.04
CA LYS A 6 3.33 6.54 -11.02
C LYS A 6 3.38 5.18 -10.33
N ARG A 7 2.24 4.63 -9.88
CA ARG A 7 2.17 3.31 -9.21
C ARG A 7 2.61 2.16 -10.11
N MET A 8 2.31 2.24 -11.41
CA MET A 8 2.76 1.23 -12.37
C MET A 8 4.28 1.26 -12.52
N PHE A 9 4.90 2.43 -12.66
CA PHE A 9 6.35 2.55 -12.79
C PHE A 9 7.09 2.27 -11.48
N THR A 10 6.61 2.76 -10.33
CA THR A 10 7.26 2.51 -9.04
C THR A 10 7.19 1.05 -8.63
N SER A 11 6.30 0.23 -9.22
CA SER A 11 6.27 -1.22 -8.98
C SER A 11 7.52 -1.97 -9.43
N LEU A 12 8.38 -1.35 -10.23
CA LEU A 12 9.69 -1.92 -10.59
C LEU A 12 10.75 -1.68 -9.52
N LEU A 13 10.57 -0.68 -8.65
CA LEU A 13 11.48 -0.34 -7.56
C LEU A 13 11.47 -1.41 -6.45
N PRO A 14 12.50 -1.42 -5.56
CA PRO A 14 12.53 -2.30 -4.40
C PRO A 14 11.42 -1.98 -3.40
N VAL A 15 10.99 -3.01 -2.68
CA VAL A 15 10.09 -2.92 -1.53
C VAL A 15 10.87 -2.38 -0.34
N ASP A 16 10.22 -1.55 0.45
CA ASP A 16 10.73 -1.03 1.71
C ASP A 16 11.17 -2.19 2.63
N PRO A 17 12.41 -2.20 3.15
CA PRO A 17 12.87 -3.25 4.06
C PRO A 17 12.05 -3.30 5.36
N ASP A 18 11.44 -2.19 5.77
CA ASP A 18 10.66 -2.11 7.01
C ASP A 18 9.20 -2.56 6.81
N ARG A 19 8.83 -2.98 5.59
CA ARG A 19 7.51 -3.55 5.33
C ARG A 19 7.39 -4.93 5.98
N THR A 20 6.42 -5.06 6.88
CA THR A 20 6.13 -6.32 7.57
C THR A 20 4.75 -6.86 7.18
N GLY A 21 4.47 -8.11 7.57
CA GLY A 21 3.20 -8.78 7.29
C GLY A 21 3.15 -9.53 5.96
N ALA A 22 1.95 -9.93 5.56
CA ALA A 22 1.72 -10.74 4.37
C ALA A 22 0.35 -10.45 3.75
N CYS A 23 0.15 -10.90 2.50
CA CYS A 23 -1.16 -10.84 1.87
C CYS A 23 -2.17 -11.70 2.67
N ASN A 24 -3.14 -11.05 3.30
CA ASN A 24 -4.22 -11.67 4.07
C ASN A 24 -5.46 -11.99 3.23
N ARG A 25 -5.35 -11.92 1.89
CA ARG A 25 -6.45 -12.21 0.96
C ARG A 25 -7.69 -11.33 1.13
N CYS A 26 -7.57 -10.08 1.60
CA CYS A 26 -8.70 -9.14 1.70
C CYS A 26 -9.28 -8.70 0.34
N GLY A 27 -8.47 -8.73 -0.73
CA GLY A 27 -8.92 -8.37 -2.08
C GLY A 27 -9.05 -6.88 -2.37
N ALA A 28 -8.83 -6.00 -1.37
CA ALA A 28 -8.93 -4.54 -1.53
C ALA A 28 -7.98 -4.01 -2.61
N CYS A 29 -6.70 -4.42 -2.58
CA CYS A 29 -5.71 -3.98 -3.58
C CYS A 29 -5.97 -4.55 -4.99
N CYS A 30 -6.65 -5.70 -5.10
CA CYS A 30 -7.04 -6.30 -6.37
C CYS A 30 -8.15 -5.50 -7.08
N LYS A 31 -8.82 -4.59 -6.37
CA LYS A 31 -9.83 -3.68 -6.94
C LYS A 31 -9.22 -2.37 -7.44
N LEU A 32 -7.90 -2.20 -7.33
CA LEU A 32 -7.21 -0.95 -7.64
C LEU A 32 -6.33 -1.05 -8.90
N PRO A 33 -6.29 0.00 -9.75
CA PRO A 33 -7.18 1.16 -9.76
C PRO A 33 -8.58 0.86 -10.29
N TYR A 34 -8.76 -0.33 -10.88
CA TYR A 34 -10.02 -0.87 -11.36
C TYR A 34 -10.15 -2.32 -10.87
N PRO A 35 -11.38 -2.86 -10.79
CA PRO A 35 -11.59 -4.27 -10.48
C PRO A 35 -10.77 -5.20 -11.39
N CYS A 36 -9.85 -5.97 -10.81
CA CYS A 36 -9.02 -6.90 -11.57
C CYS A 36 -9.90 -8.01 -12.18
N PRO A 37 -9.80 -8.29 -13.49
CA PRO A 37 -10.59 -9.33 -14.15
C PRO A 37 -10.21 -10.75 -13.68
N PHE A 38 -9.06 -10.91 -13.02
CA PHE A 38 -8.57 -12.17 -12.48
C PHE A 38 -8.85 -12.36 -10.98
N LEU A 39 -9.54 -11.40 -10.33
CA LEU A 39 -9.97 -11.53 -8.94
C LEU A 39 -11.08 -12.58 -8.84
N ARG A 40 -10.91 -13.54 -7.93
CA ARG A 40 -11.89 -14.58 -7.56
C ARG A 40 -12.08 -14.55 -6.05
N PHE A 41 -13.09 -15.27 -5.57
CA PHE A 41 -13.32 -15.52 -4.15
C PHE A 41 -13.55 -17.01 -3.96
N ASP A 42 -13.06 -17.55 -2.85
CA ASP A 42 -13.33 -18.93 -2.45
C ASP A 42 -14.62 -19.02 -1.60
N ASP A 43 -14.95 -20.24 -1.16
CA ASP A 43 -16.16 -20.53 -0.38
C ASP A 43 -16.17 -19.85 1.00
N GLN A 44 -15.00 -19.39 1.48
CA GLN A 44 -14.86 -18.63 2.72
C GLN A 44 -14.92 -17.11 2.49
N GLY A 45 -15.14 -16.68 1.25
CA GLY A 45 -15.17 -15.27 0.87
C GLY A 45 -13.78 -14.62 0.79
N LEU A 46 -12.70 -15.39 0.83
CA LEU A 46 -11.34 -14.85 0.73
C LEU A 46 -10.92 -14.69 -0.72
N SER A 47 -10.26 -13.57 -1.03
CA SER A 47 -9.83 -13.29 -2.41
C SER A 47 -8.80 -14.31 -2.90
N SER A 48 -8.90 -14.70 -4.16
CA SER A 48 -7.95 -15.57 -4.86
C SER A 48 -7.59 -14.95 -6.21
N CYS A 49 -6.37 -15.17 -6.68
CA CYS A 49 -5.89 -14.64 -7.96
C CYS A 49 -5.81 -15.77 -8.99
N ALA A 50 -6.63 -15.71 -10.03
CA ALA A 50 -6.65 -16.72 -11.09
C ALA A 50 -5.32 -16.82 -11.89
N VAL A 51 -4.48 -15.78 -11.83
CA VAL A 51 -3.17 -15.72 -12.50
C VAL A 51 -2.03 -15.49 -11.50
N TYR A 52 -2.11 -16.11 -10.32
CA TYR A 52 -1.19 -15.86 -9.20
C TYR A 52 0.30 -15.91 -9.59
N VAL A 53 0.68 -16.87 -10.45
CA VAL A 53 2.05 -17.07 -10.94
C VAL A 53 2.50 -15.95 -11.88
N LEU A 54 1.59 -15.40 -12.71
CA LEU A 54 1.87 -14.34 -13.68
C LEU A 54 1.55 -12.93 -13.14
N ARG A 55 1.39 -12.77 -11.82
CA ARG A 55 1.00 -11.46 -11.25
C ARG A 55 1.96 -10.36 -11.69
N PRO A 56 1.45 -9.22 -12.19
CA PRO A 56 2.30 -8.10 -12.54
C PRO A 56 3.04 -7.57 -11.30
N PRO A 57 4.20 -6.91 -11.46
CA PRO A 57 4.97 -6.37 -10.34
C PRO A 57 4.14 -5.47 -9.41
N SER A 58 3.19 -4.71 -9.96
CA SER A 58 2.25 -3.87 -9.21
C SER A 58 1.41 -4.66 -8.21
N CYS A 59 1.03 -5.91 -8.51
CA CYS A 59 0.30 -6.77 -7.57
C CYS A 59 1.23 -7.51 -6.62
N ARG A 60 2.42 -7.94 -7.09
CA ARG A 60 3.38 -8.71 -6.26
C ARG A 60 4.01 -7.86 -5.15
N LYS A 61 4.29 -6.59 -5.44
CA LYS A 61 5.02 -5.70 -4.54
C LYS A 61 4.16 -4.72 -3.77
N TYR A 62 2.85 -4.68 -4.00
CA TYR A 62 1.98 -3.76 -3.27
C TYR A 62 1.75 -4.21 -1.81
N PRO A 63 1.71 -3.27 -0.86
CA PRO A 63 2.25 -1.91 -0.95
C PRO A 63 3.78 -1.97 -0.91
N ARG A 64 4.45 -1.09 -1.68
CA ARG A 64 5.91 -1.08 -1.74
C ARG A 64 6.53 -0.28 -0.59
N VAL A 65 5.93 0.86 -0.27
CA VAL A 65 6.28 1.79 0.81
C VAL A 65 4.99 2.28 1.48
N ALA A 66 5.06 2.85 2.68
CA ALA A 66 3.89 3.31 3.45
C ALA A 66 2.98 4.26 2.64
N SER A 67 3.57 5.22 1.93
CA SER A 67 2.82 6.20 1.11
C SER A 67 2.09 5.59 -0.10
N GLU A 68 2.40 4.35 -0.47
CA GLU A 68 1.72 3.61 -1.55
C GLU A 68 0.57 2.72 -1.02
N GLN A 69 0.39 2.59 0.30
CA GLN A 69 -0.66 1.77 0.90
C GLN A 69 -2.01 2.50 0.92
N LEU A 70 -2.82 2.25 -0.10
CA LEU A 70 -4.16 2.86 -0.26
C LEU A 70 -5.27 2.10 0.50
N THR A 71 -4.96 0.96 1.09
CA THR A 71 -5.93 0.07 1.76
C THR A 71 -5.44 -0.33 3.16
N PRO A 72 -5.05 0.62 4.04
CA PRO A 72 -4.44 0.30 5.32
C PRO A 72 -5.41 -0.41 6.29
N GLN A 73 -6.71 -0.17 6.15
CA GLN A 73 -7.73 -0.74 7.04
C GLN A 73 -7.96 -2.24 6.84
N GLU A 74 -7.61 -2.79 5.67
CA GLU A 74 -7.93 -4.17 5.28
C GLU A 74 -6.68 -4.99 4.93
N CYS A 75 -5.57 -4.35 4.56
CA CYS A 75 -4.40 -5.05 4.03
C CYS A 75 -3.52 -5.58 5.16
N GLY A 76 -3.11 -6.85 5.07
CA GLY A 76 -2.23 -7.48 6.05
C GLY A 76 -0.75 -7.05 6.02
N PHE A 77 -0.39 -6.05 5.21
CA PHE A 77 0.93 -5.43 5.24
C PHE A 77 0.90 -4.16 6.10
N SER A 78 1.99 -3.88 6.82
CA SER A 78 2.13 -2.69 7.65
C SER A 78 3.55 -2.12 7.59
N PHE A 79 3.69 -0.89 8.07
CA PHE A 79 4.94 -0.15 8.14
C PHE A 79 5.09 0.45 9.56
N PRO A 80 6.31 0.75 10.02
CA PRO A 80 6.52 1.44 11.29
C PRO A 80 5.80 2.79 11.28
N ALA A 81 5.24 3.17 12.43
CA ALA A 81 4.81 4.54 12.62
C ALA A 81 6.05 5.43 12.56
N VAL A 82 6.03 6.44 11.69
CA VAL A 82 6.98 7.55 11.82
C VAL A 82 6.56 8.31 13.08
N GLU A 83 7.29 8.11 14.17
CA GLU A 83 7.18 8.92 15.38
C GLU A 83 7.33 10.39 14.94
N GLU A 84 6.30 11.21 15.18
CA GLU A 84 6.27 12.63 14.79
C GLU A 84 7.29 13.49 15.58
N ASP A 85 8.15 12.88 16.39
CA ASP A 85 9.16 13.48 17.26
C ASP A 85 10.29 14.20 16.50
N ALA A 86 10.35 14.06 15.16
CA ALA A 86 11.24 14.85 14.33
C ALA A 86 10.75 16.28 14.05
N ARG A 87 9.53 16.66 14.49
CA ARG A 87 9.06 18.06 14.42
C ARG A 87 9.83 18.98 15.36
N ASP A 88 10.43 18.46 16.43
CA ASP A 88 11.29 19.24 17.33
C ASP A 88 12.68 19.55 16.74
N VAL A 89 13.08 18.89 15.65
CA VAL A 89 14.38 19.17 15.00
C VAL A 89 14.28 20.35 14.01
N ILE A 90 13.08 20.73 13.58
CA ILE A 90 12.87 21.81 12.60
C ILE A 90 12.25 23.08 13.17
N GLY A 91 12.16 23.23 14.50
CA GLY A 91 11.94 24.51 15.18
C GLY A 91 10.82 25.38 14.59
N LEU A 92 9.70 24.78 14.22
CA LEU A 92 8.54 25.48 13.68
C LEU A 92 7.32 25.07 14.50
N ASP A 93 7.25 25.61 15.71
CA ASP A 93 6.07 25.56 16.55
C ASP A 93 4.92 26.31 15.87
N PRO A 94 3.75 25.68 15.60
CA PRO A 94 2.55 26.38 15.14
C PRO A 94 1.88 27.22 16.24
N ALA A 95 2.51 27.37 17.42
CA ALA A 95 1.93 28.05 18.59
C ALA A 95 2.19 29.58 18.65
N THR A 96 2.70 30.20 17.58
CA THR A 96 2.86 31.66 17.51
C THR A 96 2.05 32.31 16.37
N ASP A 97 0.83 31.83 16.15
CA ASP A 97 -0.19 32.62 15.45
C ASP A 97 -1.48 32.69 16.30
N SER A 98 -1.36 33.42 17.40
CA SER A 98 -2.47 33.92 18.20
C SER A 98 -2.02 35.20 18.88
N ARG A 99 -1.86 36.27 18.07
CA ARG A 99 -1.94 37.64 18.55
C ARG A 99 -2.51 38.54 17.46
#